data_AF-A0A218NNF9-F1
#
_entry.id   AF-A0A218NNF9-F1
#
_cell.length_a   1.000
_cell.length_b   1.000
_cell.length_c   1.000
_cell.angle_alpha   90.00
_cell.angle_beta   90.00
_cell.angle_gamma   90.00
#
_symmetry.space_group_name_H-M   'P 1'
#
loop_
_entity.id
_entity.type
_entity.pdbx_description
1 polymer ?
#
loop_
_entity_poly.entity_id
_entity_poly.type
_entity_poly.pdbx_seq_one_letter_code
_entity_poly.pdbx_strand_id
1 'polypeptide(L)' 'MARRGRETLVTCESCGRKVPRSKAVDVEKFTVFSTDMKTNKDIRFTERNKVFYCISCAKHRGIFEMKKRQAMSRANRRLE' A
#
# COMPACT_ATOMS: atom_id res chain seq x y z
N MET A 1 -29.59 -5.50 -2.45
CA MET A 1 -28.26 -5.44 -3.07
C MET A 1 -28.01 -4.03 -3.58
N ALA A 2 -27.25 -3.20 -2.85
CA ALA A 2 -26.96 -1.84 -3.26
C ALA A 2 -26.09 -1.86 -4.53
N ARG A 3 -26.71 -1.57 -5.69
CA ARG A 3 -26.02 -1.32 -6.96
C ARG A 3 -25.06 -0.15 -6.72
N ARG A 4 -23.77 -0.38 -6.94
CA ARG A 4 -22.64 0.49 -6.58
C ARG A 4 -22.76 1.88 -7.24
N GLY A 5 -23.59 2.76 -6.69
CA GLY A 5 -23.82 4.12 -7.21
C GLY A 5 -22.99 5.19 -6.51
N ARG A 6 -22.57 4.95 -5.27
CA ARG A 6 -21.67 5.85 -4.51
C ARG A 6 -20.63 5.02 -3.78
N GLU A 7 -19.41 5.04 -4.31
CA GLU A 7 -18.25 4.44 -3.66
C GLU A 7 -17.54 5.47 -2.78
N THR A 8 -16.92 4.99 -1.71
CA THR A 8 -16.06 5.80 -0.84
C THR A 8 -14.90 6.37 -1.65
N LEU A 9 -14.70 7.69 -1.58
CA LEU A 9 -13.53 8.35 -2.16
C LEU A 9 -12.35 8.22 -1.18
N VAL A 10 -11.19 7.86 -1.71
CA VAL A 10 -9.92 7.82 -0.98
C VAL A 10 -8.97 8.86 -1.57
N THR A 11 -8.11 9.42 -0.72
CA THR A 11 -7.14 10.43 -1.13
C THR A 11 -5.83 9.76 -1.55
N CYS A 12 -5.29 10.16 -2.70
CA CYS A 12 -3.96 9.73 -3.13
C CYS A 12 -2.87 10.38 -2.27
N GLU A 13 -1.97 9.60 -1.66
CA GLU A 13 -0.86 10.11 -0.84
C GLU A 13 0.13 10.98 -1.65
N SER A 14 0.31 10.69 -2.94
CA SER A 14 1.32 11.40 -3.75
C SER A 14 0.84 12.69 -4.40
N CYS A 15 -0.45 12.81 -4.73
CA CYS A 15 -0.98 13.96 -5.49
C CYS A 15 -2.21 14.61 -4.86
N GLY A 16 -2.71 14.08 -3.74
CA GLY A 16 -3.89 14.61 -3.04
C GLY A 16 -5.23 14.42 -3.77
N ARG A 17 -5.25 13.84 -4.98
CA ARG A 17 -6.49 13.62 -5.73
C ARG A 17 -7.41 12.63 -5.02
N LYS A 18 -8.70 12.97 -4.93
CA LYS A 18 -9.76 12.04 -4.49
C LYS A 18 -10.10 11.06 -5.61
N VAL A 19 -9.96 9.78 -5.34
CA VAL A 19 -10.19 8.68 -6.30
C VAL A 19 -11.19 7.71 -5.67
N PRO A 20 -12.15 7.16 -6.43
CA PRO A 20 -13.02 6.11 -5.91
C PRO A 20 -12.20 4.88 -5.49
N ARG A 21 -12.57 4.27 -4.36
CA ARG A 21 -11.82 3.17 -3.75
C ARG A 21 -11.61 1.98 -4.68
N SER A 22 -12.57 1.67 -5.58
CA SER A 22 -12.41 0.59 -6.56
C SER A 22 -11.29 0.84 -7.58
N LYS A 23 -11.01 2.11 -7.89
CA LYS A 23 -10.03 2.52 -8.90
C LYS A 23 -8.66 2.84 -8.29
N ALA A 24 -8.60 3.03 -6.97
CA ALA A 24 -7.36 3.33 -6.28
C ALA A 24 -6.48 2.08 -6.13
N VAL A 25 -5.16 2.27 -6.25
CA VAL A 25 -4.19 1.21 -6.00
C VAL A 25 -3.80 1.27 -4.53
N ASP A 26 -4.15 0.23 -3.78
CA ASP A 26 -3.75 0.03 -2.39
C ASP A 26 -2.31 -0.50 -2.31
N VAL A 27 -1.53 0.03 -1.37
CA VAL A 27 -0.18 -0.47 -1.04
C VAL A 27 -0.04 -0.53 0.47
N GLU A 28 0.57 -1.60 0.97
CA GLU A 28 0.96 -1.70 2.36
C GLU A 28 2.34 -1.08 2.54
N LYS A 29 2.40 0.03 3.27
CA LYS A 29 3.63 0.74 3.61
C LYS A 29 4.03 0.35 5.02
N PHE A 30 5.23 -0.20 5.15
CA PHE A 30 5.83 -0.53 6.44
C PHE A 30 6.57 0.70 6.94
N THR A 31 6.14 1.25 8.07
CA THR A 31 6.84 2.33 8.74
C THR A 31 7.48 1.76 10.00
N VAL A 32 8.80 1.77 10.05
CA VAL A 32 9.55 1.32 11.22
C VAL A 32 9.94 2.56 12.01
N PHE A 33 9.39 2.66 13.21
CA PHE A 33 9.80 3.65 14.20
C PHE A 33 10.80 2.98 15.13
N SER A 34 12.03 3.47 15.12
CA SER A 34 13.05 3.10 16.11
C SER A 34 13.31 4.34 16.95
N THR A 35 13.28 4.20 18.27
CA THR A 35 13.90 5.18 19.15
C THR A 35 15.41 5.01 19.00
N ASP A 36 16.17 6.04 18.59
CA ASP A 36 17.63 6.00 18.47
C ASP A 36 18.33 5.99 19.85
N MET A 37 17.94 5.07 20.73
CA MET A 37 18.66 4.83 21.96
C MET A 37 19.76 3.83 21.62
N LYS A 38 20.99 4.31 21.36
CA LYS A 38 22.21 3.51 21.08
C LYS A 38 22.59 2.56 22.25
N THR A 39 21.66 1.74 22.71
CA THR A 39 21.70 0.89 23.90
C THR A 39 20.88 -0.35 23.59
N ASN A 40 21.19 -1.49 24.23
CA ASN A 40 20.59 -2.81 24.01
C ASN A 40 19.05 -2.96 24.23
N LYS A 41 18.29 -1.85 24.30
CA LYS A 41 16.83 -1.82 24.51
C LYS A 41 16.11 -0.97 23.46
N ASP A 42 16.48 -1.14 22.19
CA ASP A 42 15.76 -0.51 21.08
C ASP A 42 14.37 -1.12 20.92
N ILE A 43 13.33 -0.34 21.21
CA ILE A 43 11.95 -0.71 20.93
C ILE A 43 11.69 -0.37 19.46
N ARG A 44 11.71 -1.39 18.60
CA ARG A 44 11.36 -1.24 17.18
C ARG A 44 9.86 -1.45 17.01
N PHE A 45 9.12 -0.37 16.81
CA PHE A 45 7.70 -0.43 16.48
C PHE A 45 7.53 -0.44 14.96
N THR A 46 6.93 -1.50 14.43
CA THR A 46 6.64 -1.61 12.99
C THR A 46 5.15 -1.46 12.77
N GLU A 47 4.75 -0.39 12.08
CA GLU A 47 3.36 -0.15 11.71
C GLU A 47 3.13 -0.47 10.23
N ARG A 48 2.01 -1.16 9.95
CA ARG A 48 1.56 -1.45 8.58
C ARG A 48 0.41 -0.51 8.22
N ASN A 49 0.71 0.50 7.40
CA ASN A 49 -0.28 1.46 6.94
C ASN A 49 -0.71 1.17 5.50
N LYS A 50 -2.03 1.14 5.28
CA LYS A 50 -2.59 1.01 3.93
C LYS A 50 -2.70 2.39 3.30
N VAL A 51 -1.91 2.61 2.27
CA VAL A 51 -1.87 3.86 1.51
C VAL A 51 -2.52 3.67 0.14
N PHE A 52 -3.20 4.70 -0.34
CA PHE A 52 -3.90 4.67 -1.62
C PHE A 52 -3.21 5.58 -2.63
N TYR A 53 -3.11 5.10 -3.87
CA TYR A 53 -2.53 5.85 -4.97
C TYR A 53 -3.49 5.97 -6.16
N CYS A 54 -3.36 7.09 -6.86
CA CYS A 54 -3.96 7.29 -8.17
C CYS A 54 -3.27 6.40 -9.23
N ILE A 55 -3.97 6.00 -10.30
CA ILE A 55 -3.39 5.12 -11.35
C ILE A 55 -2.13 5.71 -11.96
N SER A 56 -2.11 7.02 -12.27
CA SER A 56 -0.94 7.68 -12.85
C SER A 56 0.25 7.67 -11.88
N CYS A 57 -0.02 7.98 -10.61
CA CYS A 57 0.95 7.98 -9.52
C CYS A 57 1.56 6.60 -9.31
N ALA A 58 0.70 5.57 -9.36
CA ALA A 58 1.11 4.17 -9.22
C ALA A 58 1.97 3.69 -10.40
N LYS A 59 1.72 4.19 -11.62
CA LYS A 59 2.59 3.93 -12.79
C LYS A 59 3.96 4.58 -12.62
N HIS A 60 4.01 5.88 -12.30
CA HIS A 60 5.28 6.58 -12.11
C HIS A 60 6.16 5.97 -11.01
N ARG A 61 5.54 5.45 -9.95
CA ARG A 61 6.24 4.81 -8.83
C ARG A 61 6.53 3.32 -9.03
N GLY A 62 6.20 2.73 -10.19
CA GLY A 62 6.45 1.30 -10.46
C GLY A 62 5.65 0.32 -9.58
N ILE A 63 4.57 0.78 -8.94
CA ILE A 63 3.81 -0.01 -7.96
C ILE A 63 3.15 -1.24 -8.61
N PHE A 64 2.76 -1.12 -9.88
CA PHE A 64 2.18 -2.24 -10.64
C PHE A 64 3.17 -3.39 -10.83
N GLU A 65 4.44 -3.10 -11.13
CA GLU A 65 5.48 -4.11 -11.30
C GLU A 65 5.78 -4.81 -9.97
N MET A 66 5.86 -4.03 -8.89
CA MET A 66 6.00 -4.56 -7.54
C MET A 66 4.86 -5.53 -7.19
N LYS A 67 3.60 -5.14 -7.42
CA LYS A 67 2.45 -6.02 -7.17
C LYS A 67 2.47 -7.27 -8.05
N LYS A 68 2.88 -7.16 -9.32
CA LYS A 68 3.04 -8.33 -10.21
C LYS A 68 4.07 -9.31 -9.65
N ARG A 69 5.23 -8.82 -9.20
CA ARG A 69 6.28 -9.64 -8.57
C ARG A 69 5.78 -10.31 -7.28
N GLN A 70 5.05 -9.57 -6.44
CA GLN A 70 4.44 -10.12 -5.23
C GLN A 70 3.41 -11.21 -5.54
N ALA A 71 2.56 -11.03 -6.56
CA ALA A 71 1.58 -12.02 -6.97
C ALA A 71 2.26 -13.30 -7.48
N MET A 72 3.33 -13.18 -8.28
CA MET A 72 4.11 -14.33 -8.77
C MET A 72 4.79 -15.08 -7.61
N SER A 73 5.43 -14.38 -6.67
CA SER A 73 6.03 -15.01 -5.49
C SER A 73 4.99 -15.76 -4.65
N ARG A 74 3.79 -15.20 -4.47
CA ARG A 74 2.69 -15.87 -3.76
C ARG A 74 2.16 -17.08 -4.51
N ALA A 75 2.12 -17.04 -5.84
CA ALA A 75 1.73 -18.17 -6.67
C ALA A 75 2.73 -19.32 -6.56
N ASN A 76 4.03 -19.03 -6.65
CA ASN A 76 5.10 -20.03 -6.50
C ASN A 76 5.04 -20.71 -5.13
N ARG A 77 4.90 -19.92 -4.05
CA ARG A 77 4.79 -20.47 -2.68
C ARG A 77 3.56 -21.36 -2.46
N ARG A 78 2.55 -21.28 -3.33
CA ARG A 78 1.35 -22.12 -3.25
C ARG A 78 1.49 -23.44 -4.01
N LEU A 79 2.50 -23.55 -4.88
CA LEU A 79 2.80 -24.75 -5.65
C LEU A 79 3.79 -25.68 -4.91
N GLU A 80 4.54 -25.14 -3.94
CA GLU A 80 5.33 -25.89 -2.95
C GLU A 80 4.43 -26.44 -1.83
#